data_AF-A0A0F2JAU6-F1
#
_entry.id   AF-A0A0F2JAU6-F1
#
_cell.length_a   1.000
_cell.length_b   1.000
_cell.length_c   1.000
_cell.angle_alpha   90.00
_cell.angle_beta   90.00
_cell.angle_gamma   90.00
#
_symmetry.space_group_name_H-M   'P 1'
#
loop_
_entity.id
_entity.type
_entity.pdbx_description
1 polymer ?
#
loop_
_entity_poly.entity_id
_entity_poly.type
_entity_poly.pdbx_seq_one_letter_code
_entity_poly.pdbx_strand_id
1 'polypeptide(L)'
;MQVEHYTREIQSNPKWKFAGIYADEGISGTNTKKRTDFNRMIEDCMAGKIDMVLTKSVSRFARNTVDCITYIRQLKEKNIAVFFEKENINTLDGAGELLITILGSLAQEESRSLSTNTRWGVVRRFERGQVYLNHTQFLGYTKNPGRGACHRTGRSRNGKIDIQALLRGLQLFEDQEVPGGK
;
A
#
# COMPACT_ATOMS: atom_id res chain seq x y z
N MET A 1 -8.40 -7.08 -30.00
CA MET A 1 -8.43 -6.79 -28.54
C MET A 1 -7.21 -7.40 -27.86
N GLN A 2 -6.77 -6.88 -26.70
CA GLN A 2 -5.53 -7.29 -26.02
C GLN A 2 -5.48 -8.81 -25.72
N VAL A 3 -6.64 -9.40 -25.42
CA VAL A 3 -6.87 -10.84 -25.18
C VAL A 3 -6.49 -11.71 -26.40
N GLU A 4 -6.83 -11.27 -27.61
CA GLU A 4 -6.56 -12.02 -28.85
C GLU A 4 -5.06 -12.06 -29.19
N HIS A 5 -4.33 -11.00 -28.84
CA HIS A 5 -2.90 -10.92 -29.07
C HIS A 5 -2.14 -11.94 -28.21
N TYR A 6 -2.43 -11.98 -26.90
CA TYR A 6 -1.82 -12.96 -25.98
C TYR A 6 -2.22 -14.39 -26.30
N THR A 7 -3.48 -14.63 -26.67
CA THR A 7 -3.93 -15.96 -27.09
C THR A 7 -3.11 -16.45 -28.29
N ARG A 8 -2.89 -15.57 -29.27
CA ARG A 8 -2.14 -15.89 -30.49
C ARG A 8 -0.66 -16.13 -30.22
N GLU A 9 -0.02 -15.30 -29.38
CA GLU A 9 1.39 -15.49 -29.03
C GLU A 9 1.64 -16.79 -28.26
N ILE A 10 0.78 -17.11 -27.31
CA ILE A 10 0.90 -18.36 -26.52
C ILE A 10 0.65 -19.57 -27.42
N GLN A 11 -0.37 -19.52 -28.30
CA GLN A 11 -0.65 -20.61 -29.26
C GLN A 11 0.42 -20.76 -30.34
N SER A 12 1.13 -19.68 -30.68
CA SER A 12 2.23 -19.72 -31.65
C SER A 12 3.47 -20.43 -31.10
N ASN A 13 3.58 -20.62 -29.79
CA ASN A 13 4.73 -21.26 -29.16
C ASN A 13 4.41 -22.73 -28.78
N PRO A 14 4.97 -23.73 -29.47
CA PRO A 14 4.65 -25.14 -29.21
C PRO A 14 5.13 -25.65 -27.84
N LYS A 15 5.94 -24.86 -27.13
CA LYS A 15 6.41 -25.17 -25.76
C LYS A 15 5.44 -24.73 -24.67
N TRP A 16 4.45 -23.89 -24.99
CA TRP A 16 3.55 -23.30 -24.01
C TRP A 16 2.14 -23.85 -24.18
N LYS A 17 1.53 -24.25 -23.06
CA LYS A 17 0.13 -24.67 -23.03
C LYS A 17 -0.70 -23.54 -22.46
N PHE A 18 -1.69 -23.10 -23.22
CA PHE A 18 -2.61 -22.06 -22.79
C PHE A 18 -3.44 -22.55 -21.60
N ALA A 19 -3.24 -21.94 -20.42
CA ALA A 19 -3.95 -22.27 -19.18
C ALA A 19 -5.24 -21.43 -18.99
N GLY A 20 -5.35 -20.30 -19.68
CA GLY A 20 -6.48 -19.37 -19.58
C GLY A 20 -6.02 -17.91 -19.60
N ILE A 21 -6.98 -16.99 -19.73
CA ILE A 21 -6.74 -15.55 -19.59
C ILE A 21 -7.46 -15.08 -18.33
N TYR A 22 -6.72 -14.35 -17.50
CA TYR A 22 -7.23 -13.71 -16.29
C TYR A 22 -7.18 -12.21 -16.52
N ALA A 23 -8.34 -11.60 -16.68
CA ALA A 23 -8.45 -10.18 -16.98
C ALA A 23 -9.43 -9.53 -16.01
N ASP A 24 -8.92 -8.72 -15.10
CA ASP A 24 -9.74 -7.81 -14.32
C ASP A 24 -9.87 -6.50 -15.11
N GLU A 25 -11.08 -6.18 -15.60
CA GLU A 25 -11.32 -4.88 -16.20
C GLU A 25 -11.05 -3.78 -15.16
N GLY A 26 -10.17 -2.85 -15.52
CA GLY A 26 -9.83 -1.70 -14.69
C GLY A 26 -11.02 -0.76 -14.60
N ILE A 27 -11.98 -1.07 -13.74
CA ILE A 27 -13.00 -0.09 -13.34
C ILE A 27 -12.25 0.98 -12.55
N SER A 28 -11.96 2.07 -13.26
CA SER A 28 -12.15 3.47 -12.86
C SER A 28 -12.26 3.69 -11.35
N GLY A 29 -11.37 4.55 -10.83
CA GLY A 29 -11.21 4.85 -9.42
C GLY A 29 -12.50 4.88 -8.61
N THR A 30 -12.39 4.48 -7.34
CA THR A 30 -13.42 4.49 -6.29
C THR A 30 -14.32 3.26 -6.14
N ASN A 31 -13.82 2.03 -6.32
CA ASN A 31 -14.39 0.90 -5.55
C ASN A 31 -13.45 -0.29 -5.31
N THR A 32 -13.25 -0.60 -4.03
CA THR A 32 -12.34 -1.59 -3.45
C THR A 32 -12.92 -3.01 -3.46
N LYS A 33 -13.59 -3.45 -4.53
CA LYS A 33 -14.19 -4.80 -4.56
C LYS A 33 -13.74 -5.64 -5.74
N LYS A 34 -12.72 -6.43 -5.41
CA LYS A 34 -12.40 -7.80 -5.86
C LYS A 34 -11.87 -7.93 -7.28
N ARG A 35 -10.53 -8.01 -7.34
CA ARG A 35 -9.82 -8.74 -8.38
C ARG A 35 -10.12 -10.24 -8.24
N THR A 36 -11.30 -10.67 -8.67
CA THR A 36 -11.68 -12.09 -8.57
C THR A 36 -10.81 -12.93 -9.50
N ASP A 37 -10.45 -12.40 -10.66
CA ASP A 37 -9.68 -13.15 -11.65
C ASP A 37 -8.20 -13.19 -11.32
N PHE A 38 -7.60 -12.12 -10.79
CA PHE A 38 -6.23 -12.18 -10.25
C PHE A 38 -6.13 -13.18 -9.10
N ASN A 39 -7.07 -13.18 -8.15
CA ASN A 39 -7.03 -14.12 -7.03
C ASN A 39 -7.22 -15.57 -7.51
N ARG A 40 -8.11 -15.80 -8.48
CA ARG A 40 -8.27 -17.12 -9.12
C ARG A 40 -6.97 -17.57 -9.80
N MET A 41 -6.28 -16.66 -10.51
CA MET A 41 -4.98 -16.93 -11.12
C MET A 41 -3.95 -17.37 -10.06
N ILE A 42 -3.86 -16.65 -8.94
CA ILE A 42 -2.93 -16.99 -7.86
C ILE A 42 -3.31 -18.34 -7.24
N GLU A 43 -4.59 -18.64 -7.03
CA GLU A 43 -5.03 -19.95 -6.55
C GLU A 43 -4.66 -21.08 -7.52
N ASP A 44 -4.85 -20.88 -8.82
CA ASP A 44 -4.48 -21.85 -9.85
C ASP A 44 -2.96 -22.04 -9.97
N CYS A 45 -2.18 -20.97 -9.78
CA CYS A 45 -0.73 -21.05 -9.60
C CYS A 45 -0.37 -21.89 -8.36
N MET A 46 -0.98 -21.60 -7.21
CA MET A 46 -0.70 -22.33 -5.96
C MET A 46 -1.14 -23.80 -6.02
N ALA A 47 -2.16 -24.12 -6.83
CA ALA A 47 -2.59 -25.48 -7.13
C ALA A 47 -1.69 -26.21 -8.14
N GLY A 48 -0.65 -25.55 -8.68
CA GLY A 48 0.28 -26.13 -9.65
C GLY A 48 -0.31 -26.33 -11.05
N LYS A 49 -1.37 -25.58 -11.41
CA LYS A 49 -1.97 -25.62 -12.76
C LYS A 49 -1.27 -24.69 -13.75
N ILE A 50 -0.48 -23.74 -13.24
CA ILE A 50 0.17 -22.67 -14.01
C ILE A 50 1.63 -22.58 -13.59
N ASP A 51 2.54 -22.82 -14.54
CA ASP A 51 3.99 -22.72 -14.33
C ASP A 51 4.56 -21.35 -14.72
N MET A 52 3.82 -20.56 -15.51
CA MET A 52 4.24 -19.25 -15.99
C MET A 52 3.06 -18.29 -16.15
N VAL A 53 3.23 -17.06 -15.67
CA VAL A 53 2.30 -15.95 -15.79
C VAL A 53 2.90 -14.89 -16.70
N LEU A 54 2.17 -14.51 -17.74
CA LEU A 54 2.54 -13.44 -18.68
C LEU A 54 1.77 -12.16 -18.35
N THR A 55 2.46 -11.04 -18.20
CA THR A 55 1.84 -9.73 -17.91
C THR A 55 2.56 -8.60 -18.63
N LYS A 56 1.80 -7.58 -19.03
CA LYS A 56 2.34 -6.43 -19.77
C LYS A 56 3.34 -5.61 -18.97
N SER A 57 3.07 -5.41 -17.67
CA SER A 57 3.93 -4.60 -16.80
C SER A 57 3.66 -4.88 -15.32
N VAL A 58 4.59 -4.45 -14.46
CA VAL A 58 4.48 -4.56 -13.00
C VAL A 58 3.19 -3.92 -12.47
N SER A 59 2.83 -2.75 -12.98
CA SER A 59 1.61 -2.02 -12.62
C SER A 59 0.30 -2.72 -13.02
N ARG A 60 0.35 -3.66 -13.99
CA ARG A 60 -0.80 -4.50 -14.34
C ARG A 60 -0.89 -5.72 -13.43
N PHE A 61 0.25 -6.23 -12.99
CA PHE A 61 0.33 -7.35 -12.05
C PHE A 61 -0.19 -6.97 -10.67
N ALA A 62 0.28 -5.88 -10.07
CA ALA A 62 -0.12 -5.47 -8.72
C ALA A 62 -0.48 -3.97 -8.64
N ARG A 63 -1.41 -3.63 -7.75
CA ARG A 63 -1.85 -2.24 -7.51
C ARG A 63 -0.96 -1.48 -6.53
N ASN A 64 -0.33 -2.20 -5.60
CA ASN A 64 0.68 -1.65 -4.71
C ASN A 64 2.01 -2.39 -4.94
N THR A 65 3.09 -1.74 -4.54
CA THR A 65 4.43 -2.29 -4.69
C THR A 65 4.68 -3.43 -3.68
N VAL A 66 4.07 -3.35 -2.50
CA VAL A 66 4.20 -4.37 -1.43
C VAL A 66 3.57 -5.70 -1.83
N ASP A 67 2.32 -5.73 -2.30
CA ASP A 67 1.67 -6.99 -2.70
C ASP A 67 2.37 -7.57 -3.92
N CYS A 68 2.89 -6.74 -4.83
CA CYS A 68 3.70 -7.17 -5.96
C CYS A 68 4.87 -8.05 -5.51
N ILE A 69 5.67 -7.54 -4.58
CA ILE A 69 6.84 -8.24 -4.03
C ILE A 69 6.42 -9.53 -3.33
N THR A 70 5.35 -9.48 -2.53
CA THR A 70 4.83 -10.65 -1.82
C THR A 70 4.42 -11.77 -2.78
N TYR A 71 3.62 -11.46 -3.81
CA TYR A 71 3.17 -12.47 -4.78
C TYR A 71 4.32 -13.00 -5.64
N ILE A 72 5.25 -12.15 -6.09
CA ILE A 72 6.41 -12.60 -6.87
C ILE A 72 7.25 -13.58 -6.04
N ARG A 73 7.47 -13.31 -4.75
CA ARG A 73 8.21 -14.22 -3.85
C ARG A 73 7.47 -15.55 -3.65
N GLN A 74 6.17 -15.52 -3.39
CA GLN A 74 5.35 -16.73 -3.25
C GLN A 74 5.36 -17.59 -4.51
N LEU A 75 5.22 -16.98 -5.68
CA LEU A 75 5.27 -17.68 -6.97
C LEU A 75 6.66 -18.26 -7.22
N LYS A 76 7.73 -17.51 -6.88
CA LYS A 76 9.11 -17.98 -7.00
C LYS A 76 9.41 -19.18 -6.11
N GLU A 77 8.91 -19.22 -4.88
CA GLU A 77 9.02 -20.38 -3.98
C GLU A 77 8.39 -21.65 -4.56
N LYS A 78 7.36 -21.49 -5.41
CA LYS A 78 6.71 -22.57 -6.16
C LYS A 78 7.32 -22.84 -7.53
N ASN A 79 8.42 -22.17 -7.86
CA ASN A 79 9.09 -22.24 -9.17
C ASN A 79 8.20 -21.79 -10.34
N ILE A 80 7.29 -20.85 -10.09
CA ILE A 80 6.38 -20.27 -11.08
C ILE A 80 6.99 -18.96 -11.60
N ALA A 81 7.17 -18.87 -12.92
CA ALA A 81 7.75 -17.69 -13.55
C ALA A 81 6.70 -16.60 -13.77
N VAL A 82 7.06 -15.34 -13.52
CA VAL A 82 6.29 -14.18 -13.97
C VAL A 82 7.14 -13.46 -15.01
N PHE A 83 6.61 -13.31 -16.22
CA PHE A 83 7.25 -12.58 -17.30
C PHE A 83 6.58 -11.23 -17.48
N PHE A 84 7.39 -10.18 -17.35
CA PHE A 84 6.99 -8.80 -17.57
C PHE A 84 7.44 -8.34 -18.95
N GLU A 85 6.50 -8.10 -19.86
CA GLU A 85 6.84 -7.78 -21.25
C GLU A 85 7.51 -6.42 -21.42
N LYS A 86 6.98 -5.39 -20.77
CA LYS A 86 7.51 -4.02 -20.90
C LYS A 86 8.92 -3.92 -20.32
N GLU A 87 9.14 -4.58 -19.20
CA GLU A 87 10.44 -4.61 -18.52
C GLU A 87 11.37 -5.68 -19.13
N ASN A 88 10.84 -6.62 -19.92
CA ASN A 88 11.53 -7.78 -20.48
C ASN A 88 12.28 -8.60 -19.41
N ILE A 89 11.60 -8.85 -18.28
CA ILE A 89 12.18 -9.53 -17.10
C ILE A 89 11.40 -10.80 -16.80
N ASN A 90 12.15 -11.88 -16.54
CA ASN A 90 11.63 -13.11 -15.94
C ASN A 90 12.02 -13.15 -14.45
N THR A 91 11.05 -13.37 -13.57
CA THR A 91 11.27 -13.38 -12.11
C THR A 91 12.08 -14.57 -11.58
N LEU A 92 12.22 -15.65 -12.35
CA LEU A 92 13.07 -16.79 -11.97
C LEU A 92 14.56 -16.53 -12.23
N ASP A 93 14.89 -15.61 -13.13
CA ASP A 93 16.27 -15.29 -13.48
C ASP A 93 16.90 -14.28 -12.50
N GLY A 94 18.23 -14.08 -12.57
CA GLY A 94 18.96 -13.11 -11.75
C GLY A 94 18.43 -11.67 -11.90
N ALA A 95 17.90 -11.32 -13.08
CA ALA A 95 17.24 -10.02 -13.31
C ALA A 95 15.97 -9.84 -12.46
N GLY A 96 15.29 -10.93 -12.08
CA GLY A 96 14.13 -10.91 -11.20
C GLY A 96 14.45 -10.42 -9.78
N GLU A 97 15.61 -10.81 -9.23
CA GLU A 97 16.05 -10.35 -7.91
C GLU A 97 16.35 -8.85 -7.89
N LEU A 98 16.94 -8.34 -8.98
CA LEU A 98 17.15 -6.90 -9.14
C LEU A 98 15.83 -6.14 -9.17
N LEU A 99 14.84 -6.65 -9.93
CA LEU A 99 13.51 -6.07 -9.98
C LEU A 99 12.85 -6.03 -8.60
N ILE A 100 12.88 -7.15 -7.85
CA ILE A 100 12.33 -7.23 -6.49
C ILE A 100 13.01 -6.21 -5.57
N THR A 101 14.32 -6.04 -5.69
CA THR A 101 15.09 -5.09 -4.88
C THR A 101 14.71 -3.64 -5.17
N ILE A 102 14.60 -3.28 -6.45
CA ILE A 102 14.18 -1.93 -6.88
C ILE A 102 12.75 -1.65 -6.40
N LEU A 103 11.84 -2.60 -6.61
CA LEU A 103 10.46 -2.48 -6.12
C LEU A 103 10.43 -2.36 -4.59
N GLY A 104 11.29 -3.09 -3.87
CA GLY A 104 11.42 -2.99 -2.42
C GLY A 104 11.81 -1.59 -1.95
N SER A 105 12.80 -0.98 -2.61
CA SER A 105 13.20 0.40 -2.33
C SER A 105 12.07 1.40 -2.56
N LEU A 106 11.35 1.26 -3.69
CA LEU A 106 10.19 2.10 -3.99
C LEU A 106 9.06 1.93 -2.98
N ALA A 107 8.74 0.69 -2.60
CA ALA A 107 7.72 0.40 -1.59
C ALA A 107 8.04 1.05 -0.24
N GLN A 108 9.32 1.02 0.15
CA GLN A 108 9.77 1.64 1.40
C GLN A 108 9.67 3.18 1.35
N GLU A 109 10.02 3.78 0.21
CA GLU A 109 9.87 5.21 0.00
C GLU A 109 8.40 5.66 0.03
N GLU A 110 7.52 4.91 -0.66
CA GLU A 110 6.06 5.14 -0.65
C GLU A 110 5.50 5.07 0.78
N SER A 111 5.92 4.08 1.57
CA SER A 111 5.52 3.91 2.96
C SER A 111 5.97 5.09 3.84
N ARG A 112 7.22 5.54 3.70
CA ARG A 112 7.75 6.71 4.42
C ARG A 112 7.00 7.99 4.05
N SER A 113 6.75 8.20 2.77
CA SER A 113 5.99 9.35 2.26
C SER A 113 4.56 9.37 2.81
N LEU A 114 3.87 8.22 2.81
CA LEU A 114 2.51 8.10 3.37
C LEU A 114 2.47 8.38 4.88
N SER A 115 3.44 7.85 5.64
CA SER A 115 3.57 8.10 7.08
C SER A 115 3.78 9.59 7.35
N THR A 116 4.67 10.22 6.59
CA THR A 116 4.98 11.66 6.68
C THR A 116 3.74 12.50 6.39
N ASN A 117 3.02 12.19 5.30
CA ASN A 117 1.79 12.88 4.94
C ASN A 117 0.67 12.72 5.99
N THR A 118 0.58 11.54 6.62
CA THR A 118 -0.36 11.30 7.71
C THR A 118 -0.01 12.13 8.94
N ARG A 119 1.27 12.19 9.32
CA ARG A 119 1.78 13.04 10.41
C ARG A 119 1.47 14.52 10.13
N TRP A 120 1.80 15.03 8.94
CA TRP A 120 1.47 16.40 8.54
C TRP A 120 -0.04 16.66 8.55
N GLY A 121 -0.86 15.68 8.15
CA GLY A 121 -2.31 15.76 8.23
C GLY A 121 -2.83 15.94 9.65
N VAL A 122 -2.22 15.25 10.62
CA VAL A 122 -2.52 15.42 12.05
C VAL A 122 -2.06 16.79 12.53
N VAL A 123 -0.80 17.18 12.29
CA VAL A 123 -0.25 18.49 12.70
C VAL A 123 -1.11 19.64 12.17
N ARG A 124 -1.46 19.64 10.88
CA ARG A 124 -2.33 20.66 10.26
C ARG A 124 -3.76 20.67 10.81
N ARG A 125 -4.25 19.56 11.36
CA ARG A 125 -5.56 19.53 12.06
C ARG A 125 -5.43 20.15 13.45
N PHE A 126 -4.32 19.93 14.15
CA PHE A 126 -4.00 20.57 15.43
C PHE A 126 -3.85 22.09 15.27
N GLU A 127 -3.11 22.57 14.27
CA GLU A 127 -2.98 24.00 13.96
C GLU A 127 -4.33 24.68 13.69
N ARG A 128 -5.25 23.98 13.03
CA ARG A 128 -6.61 24.47 12.73
C ARG A 128 -7.60 24.26 13.89
N GLY A 129 -7.15 23.79 15.05
CA GLY A 129 -8.00 23.52 16.21
C GLY A 129 -9.03 22.40 16.02
N GLN A 130 -8.91 21.60 14.96
CA GLN A 130 -9.80 20.49 14.61
C GLN A 130 -9.28 19.19 15.22
N VAL A 131 -9.26 19.11 16.57
CA VAL A 131 -8.71 17.96 17.30
C VAL A 131 -9.84 17.04 17.75
N TYR A 132 -9.80 15.78 17.31
CA TYR A 132 -10.66 14.72 17.84
C TYR A 132 -9.93 14.01 18.99
N LEU A 133 -10.21 14.43 20.22
CA LEU A 133 -9.73 13.74 21.43
C LEU A 133 -10.76 12.69 21.87
N ASN A 134 -10.26 11.52 22.28
CA ASN A 134 -11.09 10.53 22.97
C ASN A 134 -11.40 11.05 24.39
N HIS A 135 -12.60 11.59 24.56
CA HIS A 135 -13.07 12.24 25.79
C HIS A 135 -13.50 11.25 26.88
N THR A 136 -13.66 9.97 26.53
CA THR A 136 -14.12 8.92 27.45
C THR A 136 -13.12 8.61 28.57
N GLN A 137 -11.83 8.95 28.39
CA GLN A 137 -10.77 8.74 29.39
C GLN A 137 -10.29 10.03 30.08
N PHE A 138 -10.78 11.21 29.68
CA PHE A 138 -10.43 12.48 30.32
C PHE A 138 -11.53 12.91 31.30
N LEU A 139 -11.31 12.66 32.60
CA LEU A 139 -12.23 13.11 33.66
C LEU A 139 -12.34 14.64 33.65
N GLY A 140 -13.57 15.18 33.56
CA GLY A 140 -13.86 16.62 33.62
C GLY A 140 -13.89 17.38 32.29
N TYR A 141 -13.88 16.69 31.14
CA TYR A 141 -14.07 17.30 29.82
C TYR A 141 -15.21 16.63 29.05
N THR A 142 -16.09 17.42 28.43
CA THR A 142 -17.20 16.92 27.60
C THR A 142 -17.17 17.54 26.20
N LYS A 143 -17.63 16.78 25.21
CA LYS A 143 -17.70 17.23 23.80
C LYS A 143 -18.81 18.28 23.65
N ASN A 144 -18.50 19.40 22.99
CA ASN A 144 -19.52 20.39 22.63
C ASN A 144 -20.26 19.94 21.36
N PRO A 145 -21.63 19.90 21.32
CA PRO A 145 -22.37 19.23 20.24
C PRO A 145 -22.18 19.81 18.83
N GLY A 146 -21.64 21.02 18.68
CA GLY A 146 -21.55 21.72 17.40
C GLY A 146 -20.15 21.94 16.81
N ARG A 147 -19.05 21.68 17.54
CA ARG A 147 -17.69 22.06 17.08
C ARG A 147 -16.58 21.02 17.28
N GLY A 148 -16.86 19.85 17.84
CA GLY A 148 -15.82 18.84 18.11
C GLY A 148 -14.79 19.23 19.19
N ALA A 149 -14.74 20.52 19.58
CA ALA A 149 -13.90 21.02 20.65
C ALA A 149 -14.38 20.57 22.03
N CYS A 150 -13.44 20.21 22.90
CA CYS A 150 -13.69 19.81 24.29
C CYS A 150 -13.91 21.05 25.16
N HIS A 151 -14.92 21.02 26.04
CA HIS A 151 -15.16 22.05 27.06
C HIS A 151 -15.04 21.44 28.46
N ARG A 152 -14.54 22.23 29.42
CA ARG A 152 -14.27 21.80 30.80
C ARG A 152 -15.55 21.82 31.62
N THR A 153 -15.91 20.73 32.28
CA THR A 153 -17.07 20.62 33.17
C THR A 153 -16.60 20.40 34.60
N GLY A 154 -16.61 21.47 35.42
CA GLY A 154 -16.38 21.40 36.87
C GLY A 154 -15.39 22.43 37.43
N ARG A 155 -15.77 23.12 38.51
CA ARG A 155 -14.94 24.03 39.32
C ARG A 155 -13.79 23.24 39.97
N SER A 156 -12.56 23.35 39.47
CA SER A 156 -11.35 23.09 40.26
C SER A 156 -10.15 23.89 39.72
N ARG A 157 -9.27 24.27 40.65
CA ARG A 157 -8.28 25.35 40.60
C ARG A 157 -7.39 25.32 39.35
N ASN A 158 -7.36 26.44 38.62
CA ASN A 158 -6.29 27.01 37.78
C ASN A 158 -5.30 26.10 37.01
N GLY A 159 -5.70 24.93 36.52
CA GLY A 159 -4.93 24.22 35.50
C GLY A 159 -5.34 24.70 34.10
N LYS A 160 -4.62 25.65 33.50
CA LYS A 160 -4.76 25.95 32.06
C LYS A 160 -4.13 24.79 31.27
N ILE A 161 -4.89 24.11 30.42
CA ILE A 161 -4.28 23.19 29.44
C ILE A 161 -3.62 24.09 28.39
N ASP A 162 -2.29 24.13 28.42
CA ASP A 162 -1.50 24.86 27.44
C ASP A 162 -1.44 24.04 26.14
N ILE A 163 -2.25 24.45 25.16
CA ILE A 163 -2.24 23.86 23.81
C ILE A 163 -0.84 24.03 23.17
N GLN A 164 -0.09 25.09 23.53
CA GLN A 164 1.31 25.23 23.09
C GLN A 164 2.27 24.25 23.76
N ALA A 165 1.99 23.75 24.98
CA ALA A 165 2.82 22.72 25.59
C ALA A 165 2.60 21.36 24.89
N LEU A 166 1.38 21.08 24.43
CA LEU A 166 1.05 19.91 23.62
C LEU A 166 1.67 19.99 22.21
N LEU A 167 1.63 21.17 21.58
CA LEU A 167 2.32 21.42 20.30
C LEU A 167 3.84 21.33 20.45
N ARG A 168 4.43 21.91 21.50
CA ARG A 168 5.86 21.78 21.81
C ARG A 168 6.28 20.35 22.11
N GLY A 169 5.44 19.57 22.80
CA GLY A 169 5.66 18.14 22.98
C GLY A 169 5.69 17.38 21.66
N LEU A 170 4.82 17.74 20.71
CA LEU A 170 4.82 17.15 19.35
C LEU A 170 6.06 17.57 18.52
N GLN A 171 6.51 18.82 18.68
CA GLN A 171 7.72 19.36 18.05
C GLN A 171 8.99 18.69 18.59
N LEU A 172 9.05 18.40 19.89
CA LEU A 172 10.18 17.67 20.51
C LEU A 172 10.30 16.21 20.04
N PHE A 173 9.24 15.63 19.47
CA PHE A 173 9.28 14.34 18.75
C PHE A 173 9.73 14.47 17.28
N GLU A 174 9.91 15.69 16.72
CA GLU A 174 10.57 15.88 15.42
C GLU A 174 12.09 15.79 15.54
N ASP A 175 12.66 16.20 16.69
CA ASP A 175 14.11 16.28 16.90
C ASP A 175 14.80 14.93 17.23
N GLN A 176 14.03 13.86 17.48
CA GLN A 176 14.59 12.55 17.88
C GLN A 176 14.67 11.49 16.75
N GLU A 177 14.17 11.78 15.54
CA GLU A 177 14.22 10.83 14.40
C GLU A 177 14.99 11.37 13.19
N VAL A 178 16.16 11.95 13.40
CA VAL A 178 17.19 11.98 12.35
C VAL A 178 18.57 11.61 12.93
N PRO A 179 19.01 10.36 12.74
CA PRO A 179 20.41 10.12 12.43
C PRO A 179 20.49 9.47 11.06
N GLY A 180 20.86 10.25 10.03
CA GLY A 180 21.19 9.68 8.74
C GLY A 180 21.35 10.70 7.63
N GLY A 181 22.59 11.12 7.37
CA GLY A 181 22.99 11.75 6.12
C GLY A 181 24.02 12.86 6.28
N LYS A 182 25.25 12.50 6.66
CA LYS A 182 26.43 13.24 6.20
C LYS A 182 26.79 12.73 4.80
#